data_AF-A0A847E358-F1
#
_entry.id   AF-A0A847E358-F1
#
_cell.length_a   1.000
_cell.length_b   1.000
_cell.length_c   1.000
_cell.angle_alpha   90.00
_cell.angle_beta   90.00
_cell.angle_gamma   90.00
#
_symmetry.space_group_name_H-M   'P 1'
#
loop_
_entity.id
_entity.type
_entity.pdbx_description
1 polymer ?
#
loop_
_entity_poly.entity_id
_entity_poly.type
_entity_poly.pdbx_seq_one_letter_code
_entity_poly.pdbx_strand_id
1 'polypeptide(L)'
;MIKTVIKRSGRKQDFEKGKIVEAIKKAILSVRQDIDEKKAEELSKLATGIVVFKLNEKGETIIHLEDIQNVVEETLMNLGMTDVARSYIRYRFQRELLRKDKETGISVEKMMSNYIKKDDWLVKENANMDYSLQGLNNYIVSDITKNFWLNHI
;
A
#
# COMPACT_ATOMS: atom_id res chain seq x y z
N MET A 1 1.75 13.24 -23.35
CA MET A 1 2.66 13.42 -22.20
C MET A 1 1.85 13.35 -20.93
N ILE A 2 2.23 12.48 -20.00
CA ILE A 2 1.48 12.25 -18.75
C ILE A 2 1.52 13.52 -17.89
N LYS A 3 0.37 13.93 -17.38
CA LYS A 3 0.25 15.10 -16.51
C LYS A 3 -0.22 14.73 -15.12
N THR A 4 -1.09 13.73 -15.00
CA THR A 4 -1.79 13.45 -13.74
C THR A 4 -1.75 11.96 -13.41
N VAL A 5 -1.56 11.67 -12.13
CA VAL A 5 -1.58 10.33 -11.54
C VAL A 5 -2.79 10.22 -10.61
N ILE A 6 -3.57 9.17 -10.79
CA ILE A 6 -4.66 8.80 -9.88
C ILE A 6 -4.12 7.82 -8.84
N LYS A 7 -4.14 8.20 -7.56
CA LYS A 7 -3.84 7.29 -6.45
C LYS A 7 -5.00 6.31 -6.22
N ARG A 8 -4.72 5.20 -5.52
CA ARG A 8 -5.75 4.23 -5.09
C ARG A 8 -6.93 4.87 -4.35
N SER A 9 -6.69 5.94 -3.59
CA SER A 9 -7.75 6.69 -2.89
C SER A 9 -8.62 7.56 -3.83
N GLY A 10 -8.46 7.46 -5.15
CA GLY A 10 -9.11 8.31 -6.15
C GLY A 10 -8.54 9.74 -6.25
N ARG A 11 -7.58 10.11 -5.40
CA ARG A 11 -6.98 11.47 -5.42
C ARG A 11 -6.09 11.64 -6.65
N LYS A 12 -6.27 12.76 -7.35
CA LYS A 12 -5.42 13.19 -8.45
C LYS A 12 -4.19 13.93 -7.90
N GLN A 13 -3.03 13.64 -8.46
CA GLN A 13 -1.78 14.32 -8.16
C GLN A 13 -0.99 14.54 -9.47
N ASP A 14 -0.19 15.60 -9.53
CA ASP A 14 0.68 15.83 -10.69
C ASP A 14 1.74 14.74 -10.83
N PHE A 15 2.05 14.41 -12.08
CA PHE A 15 3.07 13.42 -12.40
C PHE A 15 4.47 13.98 -12.11
N GLU A 16 5.17 13.38 -11.15
CA GLU A 16 6.52 13.76 -10.76
C GLU A 16 7.49 12.60 -11.01
N LYS A 17 8.31 12.70 -12.06
CA LYS A 17 9.35 11.70 -12.38
C LYS A 17 10.31 11.42 -11.23
N GLY A 18 10.60 12.44 -10.40
CA GLY A 18 11.53 12.32 -9.27
C GLY A 18 11.10 11.27 -8.23
N LYS A 19 9.79 11.07 -8.05
CA LYS A 19 9.27 10.03 -7.15
C LYS A 19 9.57 8.62 -7.66
N ILE A 20 9.60 8.43 -8.97
CA ILE A 20 9.96 7.15 -9.60
C ILE A 20 11.45 6.88 -9.41
N VAL A 21 12.30 7.90 -9.66
CA VAL A 21 13.75 7.82 -9.43
C VAL A 21 14.04 7.39 -7.99
N GLU A 22 13.45 8.08 -7.01
CA GLU A 22 13.68 7.79 -5.60
C GLU A 22 13.21 6.39 -5.20
N ALA A 23 12.06 5.94 -5.72
CA ALA A 23 11.53 4.61 -5.44
C ALA A 23 12.44 3.50 -6.00
N ILE A 24 12.91 3.66 -7.25
CA ILE A 24 13.84 2.71 -7.87
C ILE A 24 15.19 2.73 -7.14
N LYS A 25 15.72 3.91 -6.81
CA LYS A 25 16.97 4.04 -6.04
C LYS A 25 16.89 3.31 -4.71
N LYS A 26 15.81 3.49 -3.94
CA LYS A 26 15.59 2.76 -2.68
C LYS A 26 15.55 1.25 -2.88
N ALA A 27 14.91 0.77 -3.95
CA ALA A 27 14.90 -0.65 -4.27
C ALA A 27 16.31 -1.19 -4.59
N ILE A 28 17.10 -0.45 -5.40
CA ILE A 28 18.48 -0.83 -5.73
C ILE A 28 19.32 -0.91 -4.45
N LEU A 29 19.31 0.13 -3.62
CA LEU A 29 20.09 0.20 -2.38
C LEU A 29 19.67 -0.86 -1.35
N SER A 30 18.41 -1.32 -1.39
CA SER A 30 17.92 -2.39 -0.51
C SER A 30 18.49 -3.77 -0.84
N VAL A 31 18.94 -3.97 -2.08
CA VAL A 31 19.42 -5.27 -2.58
C VAL A 31 20.93 -5.26 -2.77
N ARG A 32 21.47 -4.19 -3.36
CA ARG A 32 22.86 -4.07 -3.79
C ARG A 32 23.57 -3.03 -2.95
N GLN A 33 24.07 -3.46 -1.80
CA GLN A 33 24.81 -2.63 -0.84
C GLN A 33 26.25 -2.34 -1.28
N ASP A 34 26.73 -3.08 -2.27
CA ASP A 34 28.05 -2.95 -2.91
C ASP A 34 28.11 -1.82 -3.94
N ILE A 35 26.96 -1.25 -4.31
CA ILE A 35 26.87 -0.18 -5.31
C ILE A 35 26.91 1.18 -4.60
N ASP A 36 27.81 2.06 -5.07
CA ASP A 36 27.88 3.45 -4.63
C ASP A 36 26.59 4.21 -4.94
N GLU A 37 26.22 5.15 -4.08
CA GLU A 37 24.97 5.89 -4.16
C GLU A 37 24.84 6.65 -5.49
N LYS A 38 25.95 7.16 -6.03
CA LYS A 38 25.99 7.82 -7.35
C LYS A 38 25.59 6.87 -8.47
N LYS A 39 26.09 5.63 -8.43
CA LYS A 39 25.79 4.62 -9.45
C LYS A 39 24.34 4.13 -9.32
N ALA A 40 23.81 4.01 -8.11
CA ALA A 40 22.40 3.73 -7.87
C ALA A 40 21.49 4.86 -8.42
N GLU A 41 21.90 6.13 -8.23
CA GLU A 41 21.21 7.29 -8.77
C GLU A 41 21.19 7.26 -10.31
N GLU A 42 22.33 7.01 -10.96
CA GLU A 42 22.41 6.92 -12.43
C GLU A 42 21.51 5.81 -12.99
N LEU A 43 21.59 4.61 -12.42
CA LEU A 43 20.76 3.48 -12.83
C LEU A 43 19.27 3.77 -12.64
N SER A 44 18.90 4.42 -11.53
CA SER A 44 17.51 4.79 -11.25
C SER A 44 16.98 5.84 -12.23
N LYS A 45 17.81 6.81 -12.64
CA LYS A 45 17.46 7.81 -13.68
C LYS A 45 17.27 7.15 -15.04
N LEU A 46 18.16 6.23 -15.41
CA LEU A 46 18.06 5.49 -16.67
C LEU A 46 16.79 4.65 -16.74
N ALA A 47 16.52 3.85 -15.69
CA ALA A 47 15.29 3.07 -15.60
C ALA A 47 14.04 3.96 -15.62
N THR A 48 14.07 5.10 -14.91
CA THR A 48 12.97 6.08 -14.93
C THR A 48 12.74 6.65 -16.33
N GLY A 49 13.80 6.92 -17.10
CA GLY A 49 13.69 7.38 -18.48
C GLY A 49 12.91 6.40 -19.36
N ILE A 50 13.23 5.10 -19.24
CA ILE A 50 12.54 4.03 -19.97
C ILE A 50 11.08 3.90 -19.53
N VAL A 51 10.82 3.97 -18.21
CA VAL A 51 9.45 3.96 -17.67
C VAL A 51 8.63 5.11 -18.23
N VAL A 52 9.16 6.34 -18.19
CA VAL A 52 8.47 7.53 -18.71
C VAL A 52 8.24 7.41 -20.22
N PHE A 53 9.18 6.86 -20.96
CA PHE A 53 9.02 6.59 -22.39
C PHE A 53 7.85 5.64 -22.65
N LYS A 54 7.86 4.45 -22.02
CA LYS A 54 6.80 3.44 -22.16
C LYS A 54 5.42 3.97 -21.75
N LEU A 55 5.35 4.73 -20.66
CA LEU A 55 4.09 5.31 -20.21
C LEU A 55 3.57 6.39 -21.19
N ASN A 56 4.46 7.15 -21.84
CA ASN A 56 4.06 8.14 -22.84
C ASN A 56 3.62 7.50 -24.17
N GLU A 57 4.17 6.34 -24.55
CA GLU A 57 3.74 5.60 -25.75
C GLU A 57 2.27 5.16 -25.67
N LYS A 58 1.74 4.92 -24.47
CA LYS A 58 0.31 4.62 -24.27
C LYS A 58 -0.61 5.79 -24.64
N GLY A 59 -0.07 7.02 -24.80
CA GLY A 59 -0.84 8.20 -25.22
C GLY A 59 -1.75 8.80 -24.14
N GLU A 60 -1.76 8.23 -22.93
CA GLU A 60 -2.62 8.68 -21.84
C GLU A 60 -2.08 9.93 -21.14
N THR A 61 -2.97 10.86 -20.81
CA THR A 61 -2.65 12.06 -20.01
C THR A 61 -2.86 11.85 -18.51
N ILE A 62 -3.74 10.91 -18.16
CA ILE A 62 -4.10 10.54 -16.80
C ILE A 62 -3.84 9.04 -16.66
N ILE A 63 -3.07 8.65 -15.66
CA ILE A 63 -2.69 7.24 -15.45
C ILE A 63 -2.92 6.84 -14.00
N HIS A 64 -3.24 5.57 -13.74
CA HIS A 64 -3.32 5.07 -12.38
C HIS A 64 -1.92 4.80 -11.82
N LEU A 65 -1.77 4.97 -10.51
CA LEU A 65 -0.52 4.68 -9.82
C LEU A 65 -0.07 3.22 -10.03
N GLU A 66 -1.02 2.29 -10.10
CA GLU A 66 -0.73 0.86 -10.33
C GLU A 66 -0.13 0.61 -11.71
N ASP A 67 -0.58 1.32 -12.74
CA ASP A 67 -0.02 1.17 -14.09
C ASP A 67 1.42 1.65 -14.15
N ILE A 68 1.74 2.75 -13.45
CA ILE A 68 3.13 3.20 -13.28
C ILE A 68 3.96 2.11 -12.59
N GLN A 69 3.44 1.53 -11.51
CA GLN A 69 4.14 0.48 -10.77
C GLN A 69 4.39 -0.76 -11.63
N ASN A 70 3.40 -1.20 -12.40
CA ASN A 70 3.53 -2.33 -13.32
C ASN A 70 4.61 -2.07 -14.39
N VAL A 71 4.64 -0.87 -14.98
CA VAL A 71 5.67 -0.50 -15.95
C VAL A 71 7.06 -0.42 -15.31
N VAL A 72 7.16 0.05 -14.06
CA VAL A 72 8.43 0.04 -13.30
C VAL A 72 8.93 -1.40 -13.12
N GLU A 73 8.06 -2.31 -12.69
CA GLU A 73 8.41 -3.72 -12.48
C GLU A 73 8.87 -4.39 -13.77
N GLU A 74 8.09 -4.23 -14.84
CA GLU A 74 8.41 -4.76 -16.17
C GLU A 74 9.73 -4.18 -16.69
N THR A 75 9.98 -2.88 -16.46
CA THR A 75 11.24 -2.24 -16.88
C THR A 75 12.43 -2.80 -16.11
N LEU A 76 12.33 -2.98 -14.78
CA LEU A 76 13.40 -3.56 -13.98
C LEU A 76 13.68 -5.02 -14.37
N MET A 77 12.64 -5.80 -14.68
CA MET A 77 12.81 -7.17 -15.19
C MET A 77 13.51 -7.19 -16.56
N ASN A 78 13.08 -6.34 -17.49
CA ASN A 78 13.66 -6.24 -18.84
C ASN A 78 15.12 -5.77 -18.82
N LEU A 79 15.51 -4.95 -17.85
CA LEU A 79 16.90 -4.52 -17.64
C LEU A 79 17.78 -5.59 -16.97
N GLY A 80 17.25 -6.80 -16.72
CA GLY A 80 17.97 -7.88 -16.04
C GLY A 80 18.18 -7.64 -14.54
N MET A 81 17.51 -6.64 -13.96
CA MET A 81 17.57 -6.33 -12.53
C MET A 81 16.50 -7.10 -11.76
N THR A 82 16.43 -8.42 -11.96
CA THR A 82 15.37 -9.29 -11.43
C THR A 82 15.36 -9.36 -9.89
N ASP A 83 16.53 -9.22 -9.27
CA ASP A 83 16.71 -9.11 -7.82
C ASP A 83 16.06 -7.82 -7.28
N VAL A 84 16.34 -6.67 -7.92
CA VAL A 84 15.75 -5.37 -7.57
C VAL A 84 14.25 -5.36 -7.81
N ALA A 85 13.78 -5.89 -8.94
CA ALA A 85 12.36 -6.00 -9.27
C ALA A 85 11.60 -6.81 -8.21
N ARG A 86 12.14 -7.95 -7.77
CA ARG A 86 11.54 -8.77 -6.71
C ARG A 86 11.47 -8.03 -5.38
N SER A 87 12.53 -7.31 -4.99
CA SER A 87 12.53 -6.50 -3.77
C SER A 87 11.47 -5.40 -3.84
N TYR A 88 11.36 -4.72 -4.98
CA TYR A 88 10.35 -3.69 -5.23
C TYR A 88 8.92 -4.24 -5.11
N ILE A 89 8.63 -5.36 -5.77
CA ILE A 89 7.32 -6.05 -5.70
C ILE A 89 6.98 -6.44 -4.27
N ARG A 90 7.94 -7.02 -3.54
CA ARG A 90 7.76 -7.42 -2.14
C ARG A 90 7.43 -6.22 -1.26
N TYR A 91 8.18 -5.12 -1.39
CA TYR A 91 7.92 -3.89 -0.64
C TYR A 91 6.53 -3.31 -0.95
N ARG A 92 6.14 -3.29 -2.23
CA ARG A 92 4.81 -2.85 -2.68
C ARG A 92 3.71 -3.70 -2.04
N PHE A 93 3.84 -5.02 -2.08
CA PHE A 93 2.89 -5.96 -1.49
C PHE A 93 2.76 -5.78 0.03
N GLN A 94 3.88 -5.65 0.75
CA GLN A 94 3.86 -5.39 2.19
C GLN A 94 3.16 -4.06 2.52
N ARG A 95 3.41 -3.01 1.74
CA ARG A 95 2.73 -1.71 1.91
C ARG A 95 1.24 -1.78 1.60
N GLU A 96 0.84 -2.62 0.66
CA GLU A 96 -0.56 -2.88 0.37
C GLU A 96 -1.24 -3.63 1.52
N LEU A 97 -0.61 -4.67 2.06
CA LEU A 97 -1.11 -5.40 3.23
C LEU A 97 -1.30 -4.46 4.43
N LEU A 98 -0.28 -3.67 4.77
CA LEU A 98 -0.35 -2.68 5.86
C LEU A 98 -1.44 -1.61 5.65
N ARG A 99 -1.87 -1.35 4.41
CA ARG A 99 -2.98 -0.46 4.12
C ARG A 99 -4.32 -1.17 4.28
N LYS A 100 -4.44 -2.41 3.79
CA LYS A 100 -5.62 -3.24 4.02
C LYS A 100 -5.86 -3.50 5.50
N ASP A 101 -4.82 -3.74 6.29
CA ASP A 101 -4.92 -3.90 7.74
C ASP A 101 -5.44 -2.62 8.42
N LYS A 102 -5.07 -1.45 7.90
CA LYS A 102 -5.61 -0.16 8.37
C LYS A 102 -7.06 0.09 7.93
N GLU A 103 -7.43 -0.36 6.73
CA GLU A 103 -8.78 -0.19 6.17
C GLU A 103 -9.79 -1.18 6.78
N THR A 104 -9.36 -2.41 7.10
CA THR A 104 -10.18 -3.44 7.78
C THR A 104 -10.47 -3.12 9.25
N GLY A 105 -9.84 -2.10 9.83
CA GLY A 105 -10.36 -1.41 11.01
C GLY A 105 -10.45 -2.22 12.32
N ILE A 106 -9.94 -3.44 12.38
CA ILE A 106 -9.86 -4.20 13.63
C ILE A 106 -8.59 -3.77 14.39
N SER A 107 -8.62 -2.57 14.95
CA SER A 107 -7.76 -2.28 16.10
C SER A 107 -8.49 -2.81 17.33
N VAL A 108 -8.06 -3.96 17.84
CA VAL A 108 -8.58 -4.54 19.10
C VAL A 108 -8.55 -3.49 20.21
N GLU A 109 -7.52 -2.63 20.25
CA GLU A 109 -7.42 -1.48 21.16
C GLU A 109 -8.56 -0.47 20.99
N LYS A 110 -8.94 -0.15 19.74
CA LYS A 110 -10.07 0.73 19.45
C LYS A 110 -11.40 0.08 19.84
N MET A 111 -11.56 -1.22 19.60
CA MET A 111 -12.75 -1.99 20.04
C MET A 111 -12.87 -2.01 21.57
N MET A 112 -11.76 -2.26 22.28
CA MET A 112 -11.69 -2.20 23.73
C MET A 112 -12.02 -0.79 24.25
N SER A 113 -11.43 0.25 23.65
CA SER A 113 -11.72 1.65 24.01
C SER A 113 -13.20 2.00 23.77
N ASN A 114 -13.79 1.58 22.66
CA ASN A 114 -15.19 1.86 22.34
C ASN A 114 -16.15 1.14 23.29
N TYR A 115 -15.85 -0.11 23.64
CA TYR A 115 -16.62 -0.89 24.62
C TYR A 115 -16.54 -0.27 26.02
N ILE A 116 -15.36 0.16 26.45
CA ILE A 116 -15.16 0.84 27.75
C ILE A 116 -15.86 2.21 27.78
N LYS A 117 -15.83 2.97 26.68
CA LYS A 117 -16.44 4.31 26.59
C LYS A 117 -17.95 4.30 26.30
N LYS A 118 -18.53 3.15 25.94
CA LYS A 118 -19.95 3.00 25.52
C LYS A 118 -20.33 3.86 24.30
N ASP A 119 -19.35 4.15 23.44
CA ASP A 119 -19.56 5.01 22.27
C ASP A 119 -20.29 4.27 21.12
N ASP A 120 -20.47 2.95 21.24
CA ASP A 120 -21.13 2.12 20.23
C ASP A 120 -22.54 1.69 20.68
N TRP A 121 -23.54 1.87 19.80
CA TRP A 121 -24.94 1.54 20.07
C TRP A 121 -25.16 0.04 20.28
N LEU A 122 -24.31 -0.82 19.69
CA LEU A 122 -24.31 -2.28 19.87
C LEU A 122 -24.01 -2.71 21.32
N VAL A 123 -23.26 -1.89 22.06
CA VAL A 123 -22.94 -2.13 23.48
C VAL A 123 -24.16 -1.82 24.36
N LYS A 124 -25.04 -0.90 23.92
CA LYS A 124 -26.28 -0.54 24.63
C LYS A 124 -27.38 -1.58 24.43
N GLU A 125 -27.37 -2.33 23.31
CA GLU A 125 -28.34 -3.40 23.04
C GLU A 125 -28.11 -4.63 23.94
N ASN A 126 -26.86 -4.88 24.35
CA ASN A 126 -26.48 -5.98 25.25
C ASN A 126 -26.50 -5.61 26.75
N ALA A 127 -27.18 -4.53 27.14
CA ALA A 127 -27.16 -3.96 28.50
C ALA A 127 -27.76 -4.84 29.62
N ASN A 128 -28.20 -6.07 29.33
CA ASN A 128 -28.57 -7.06 30.36
C ASN A 128 -27.38 -7.86 30.90
N MET A 129 -26.18 -7.71 30.32
CA MET A 129 -24.95 -8.33 30.83
C MET A 129 -24.12 -7.23 31.50
N ASP A 130 -24.01 -7.28 32.83
CA ASP A 130 -23.16 -6.37 33.60
C ASP A 130 -21.74 -6.36 33.03
N TYR A 131 -21.10 -5.17 33.06
CA TYR A 131 -19.74 -4.93 32.55
C TYR A 131 -18.79 -6.02 33.03
N SER A 132 -18.45 -6.92 32.12
CA SER A 132 -17.64 -8.09 32.43
C SER A 132 -16.64 -8.31 31.32
N LEU A 133 -15.50 -8.89 31.70
CA LEU A 133 -14.48 -9.35 30.76
C LEU A 133 -15.10 -10.29 29.71
N GLN A 134 -16.13 -11.06 30.11
CA GLN A 134 -16.88 -11.96 29.26
C GLN A 134 -17.68 -11.22 28.18
N GLY A 135 -18.33 -10.09 28.53
CA GLY A 135 -19.07 -9.27 27.58
C GLY A 135 -18.17 -8.59 26.54
N LEU A 136 -17.00 -8.10 26.98
CA LEU A 136 -15.98 -7.56 26.08
C LEU A 136 -15.48 -8.63 25.10
N ASN A 137 -15.22 -9.84 25.60
CA ASN A 137 -14.75 -10.95 24.77
C ASN A 137 -15.77 -11.31 23.68
N ASN A 138 -17.05 -11.40 24.04
CA ASN A 138 -18.12 -11.69 23.08
C ASN A 138 -18.26 -10.59 22.01
N TYR A 139 -18.16 -9.32 22.40
CA TYR A 139 -18.22 -8.18 21.47
C TYR A 139 -17.06 -8.21 20.46
N ILE A 140 -15.83 -8.43 20.92
CA ILE A 140 -14.64 -8.52 20.05
C ILE A 140 -14.78 -9.68 19.06
N VAL A 141 -15.15 -10.88 19.54
CA VAL A 141 -15.28 -12.07 18.69
C VAL A 141 -16.36 -11.88 17.63
N SER A 142 -17.50 -11.30 18.00
CA SER A 142 -18.60 -11.03 17.07
C SER A 142 -18.17 -10.06 15.96
N ASP A 143 -17.52 -8.95 16.31
CA ASP A 143 -17.15 -7.93 15.32
C ASP A 143 -16.00 -8.38 14.41
N ILE A 144 -15.03 -9.15 14.95
CA ILE A 144 -13.98 -9.80 14.14
C ILE A 144 -14.60 -10.79 13.16
N THR A 145 -15.52 -11.63 13.63
CA THR A 145 -16.18 -12.64 12.79
C THR A 145 -16.98 -11.97 11.67
N LYS A 146 -17.73 -10.91 11.98
CA LYS A 146 -18.48 -10.12 10.99
C LYS A 146 -17.58 -9.51 9.93
N ASN A 147 -16.48 -8.86 10.34
CA ASN A 147 -15.52 -8.27 9.42
C ASN A 147 -14.83 -9.33 8.55
N PHE A 148 -14.52 -10.50 9.10
CA PHE A 148 -13.97 -11.60 8.32
C PHE A 148 -14.93 -12.04 7.21
N TRP A 149 -16.21 -12.28 7.53
CA TRP A 149 -17.20 -12.67 6.54
C TRP A 149 -17.44 -11.61 5.46
N LEU A 150 -17.43 -10.32 5.81
CA LEU A 150 -17.65 -9.23 4.84
C LEU A 150 -16.49 -9.00 3.87
N ASN A 151 -15.27 -9.42 4.23
CA ASN A 151 -14.07 -9.17 3.41
C ASN A 151 -13.54 -10.44 2.70
N HIS A 152 -14.02 -11.63 3.07
CA HIS A 152 -13.53 -12.92 2.55
C HIS A 152 -14.56 -13.75 1.77
N ILE A 153 -15.79 -13.25 1.60
CA ILE A 153 -16.79 -13.72 0.62
C ILE A 153 -17.00 -12.61 -0.40
#